data_AF-A0A0R2PZ91-F1
#
_entry.id   AF-A0A0R2PZ91-F1
#
_cell.length_a   1.000
_cell.length_b   1.000
_cell.length_c   1.000
_cell.angle_alpha   90.00
_cell.angle_beta   90.00
_cell.angle_gamma   90.00
#
_symmetry.space_group_name_H-M   'P 1'
#
loop_
_entity.id
_entity.type
_entity.pdbx_description
1 polymer ?
#
loop_
_entity_poly.entity_id
_entity_poly.type
_entity_poly.pdbx_seq_one_letter_code
_entity_poly.pdbx_strand_id
1 'polypeptide(L)'
;MLSREAWVEAQTLGQRVAPSVATEGFAHCSTEHQIVDVANKYFRRANNMVLLNIDPSKLTSQLKFEPPAHLDGSPTLPHEPMFPHIYGAINLDAVIDVIDFPCGPNGQFSAPPQLSTFSVVNIAHAPHHWQRAAELSVTEWKKYFPNDTVQTYFDLYGLTGQYAEHFAETYIAMNINDELLGMATLVDDDELPESNEPGPWLAAVLTLPSTRHNGVGSTLVQHVVQRAIQLGHSELFLYTSDQQEWYAKKGWLPIRETPLNGIAHTVMRLPLRS
;
A
#
# COMPACT_ATOMS: atom_id res chain seq x y z
N MET A 1 -4.64 -16.60 -8.25
CA MET A 1 -6.01 -16.54 -8.82
C MET A 1 -6.21 -17.69 -9.79
N LEU A 2 -7.37 -18.34 -9.77
CA LEU A 2 -7.74 -19.44 -10.67
C LEU A 2 -9.27 -19.51 -10.82
N SER A 3 -9.79 -20.30 -11.76
CA SER A 3 -11.24 -20.52 -11.85
C SER A 3 -11.73 -21.41 -10.71
N ARG A 4 -13.00 -21.27 -10.34
CA ARG A 4 -13.66 -22.11 -9.33
C ARG A 4 -13.57 -23.59 -9.68
N GLU A 5 -13.71 -23.96 -10.95
CA GLU A 5 -13.62 -25.34 -11.42
C GLU A 5 -12.22 -25.91 -11.19
N ALA A 6 -11.18 -25.15 -11.53
CA ALA A 6 -9.80 -25.56 -11.30
C ALA A 6 -9.48 -25.74 -9.81
N TRP A 7 -10.17 -25.00 -8.92
CA TRP A 7 -10.07 -25.22 -7.49
C TRP A 7 -10.77 -26.52 -7.05
N VAL A 8 -11.98 -26.77 -7.52
CA VAL A 8 -12.72 -28.02 -7.22
C VAL A 8 -11.94 -29.25 -7.68
N GLU A 9 -11.31 -29.18 -8.84
CA GLU A 9 -10.41 -30.22 -9.34
C GLU A 9 -9.21 -30.42 -8.40
N ALA A 10 -8.54 -29.33 -7.98
CA ALA A 10 -7.43 -29.40 -7.04
C ALA A 10 -7.82 -30.02 -5.68
N GLN A 11 -9.02 -29.75 -5.19
CA GLN A 11 -9.55 -30.38 -3.97
C GLN A 11 -9.69 -31.89 -4.14
N THR A 12 -10.13 -32.35 -5.33
CA THR A 12 -10.25 -33.78 -5.63
C THR A 12 -8.89 -34.47 -5.74
N LEU A 13 -7.88 -33.76 -6.27
CA LEU A 13 -6.52 -34.26 -6.44
C LEU A 13 -5.64 -34.12 -5.19
N GLY A 14 -6.12 -33.45 -4.14
CA GLY A 14 -5.37 -33.22 -2.90
C GLY A 14 -4.27 -32.16 -3.00
N GLN A 15 -4.12 -31.49 -4.15
CA GLN A 15 -3.11 -30.46 -4.39
C GLN A 15 -3.43 -29.65 -5.65
N ARG A 16 -2.82 -28.48 -5.77
CA ARG A 16 -2.90 -27.61 -6.95
C ARG A 16 -1.54 -27.49 -7.64
N VAL A 17 -1.43 -27.93 -8.89
CA VAL A 17 -0.24 -27.72 -9.73
C VAL A 17 -0.56 -26.73 -10.85
N ALA A 18 -0.07 -25.49 -10.74
CA ALA A 18 -0.33 -24.47 -11.77
C ALA A 18 0.23 -24.89 -13.14
N PRO A 19 -0.46 -24.59 -14.26
CA PRO A 19 0.06 -24.89 -15.60
C PRO A 19 1.47 -24.34 -15.86
N SER A 20 1.78 -23.16 -15.31
CA SER A 20 3.09 -22.52 -15.41
C SER A 20 4.22 -23.34 -14.75
N VAL A 21 3.92 -24.28 -13.84
CA VAL A 21 4.94 -25.17 -13.27
C VAL A 21 5.55 -26.06 -14.35
N ALA A 22 4.76 -26.49 -15.34
CA ALA A 22 5.26 -27.33 -16.43
C ALA A 22 6.06 -26.55 -17.48
N THR A 23 5.75 -25.27 -17.70
CA THR A 23 6.38 -24.44 -18.73
C THR A 23 7.52 -23.55 -18.22
N GLU A 24 7.42 -23.09 -16.97
CA GLU A 24 8.31 -22.09 -16.36
C GLU A 24 8.98 -22.60 -15.08
N GLY A 25 8.50 -23.72 -14.51
CA GLY A 25 9.05 -24.32 -13.30
C GLY A 25 8.44 -23.83 -11.98
N PHE A 26 7.53 -22.86 -12.02
CA PHE A 26 6.88 -22.31 -10.82
C PHE A 26 5.45 -21.83 -11.08
N ALA A 27 4.65 -21.74 -10.01
CA ALA A 27 3.34 -21.12 -9.98
C ALA A 27 3.46 -19.64 -9.63
N HIS A 28 2.90 -18.76 -10.46
CA HIS A 28 2.81 -17.33 -10.13
C HIS A 28 1.84 -17.10 -8.97
N CYS A 29 2.31 -16.38 -7.97
CA CYS A 29 1.50 -15.83 -6.91
C CYS A 29 1.61 -14.30 -6.92
N SER A 30 0.73 -13.66 -6.16
CA SER A 30 0.76 -12.21 -5.95
C SER A 30 0.55 -11.96 -4.47
N THR A 31 1.19 -10.94 -3.94
CA THR A 31 0.80 -10.40 -2.63
C THR A 31 -0.59 -9.77 -2.72
N GLU A 32 -1.21 -9.52 -1.57
CA GLU A 32 -2.49 -8.81 -1.48
C GLU A 32 -2.51 -7.52 -2.31
N HIS A 33 -1.42 -6.73 -2.28
CA HIS A 33 -1.37 -5.45 -2.98
C HIS A 33 -1.13 -5.58 -4.48
N GLN A 34 -0.58 -6.71 -4.92
CA GLN A 34 -0.34 -6.97 -6.33
C GLN A 34 -1.58 -7.54 -7.02
N ILE A 35 -2.46 -8.23 -6.29
CA ILE A 35 -3.48 -9.10 -6.91
C ILE A 35 -4.46 -8.35 -7.79
N VAL A 36 -4.88 -7.14 -7.39
CA VAL A 36 -5.84 -6.34 -8.15
C VAL A 36 -5.23 -5.86 -9.47
N ASP A 37 -3.99 -5.34 -9.42
CA ASP A 37 -3.28 -4.88 -10.62
C ASP A 37 -3.00 -6.04 -11.57
N VAL A 38 -2.54 -7.18 -11.05
CA VAL A 38 -2.31 -8.41 -11.82
C VAL A 38 -3.61 -8.91 -12.45
N ALA A 39 -4.71 -8.96 -11.69
CA ALA A 39 -6.01 -9.39 -12.19
C ALA A 39 -6.54 -8.47 -13.30
N ASN A 40 -6.44 -7.15 -13.10
CA ASN A 40 -6.85 -6.16 -14.09
C ASN A 40 -5.92 -6.09 -15.31
N LYS A 41 -4.68 -6.58 -15.21
CA LYS A 41 -3.77 -6.66 -16.35
C LYS A 41 -3.98 -7.94 -17.18
N TYR A 42 -4.12 -9.10 -16.54
CA TYR A 42 -4.08 -10.40 -17.23
C TYR A 42 -5.42 -11.14 -17.28
N PHE A 43 -6.40 -10.80 -16.44
CA PHE A 43 -7.63 -11.56 -16.28
C PHE A 43 -8.91 -10.74 -16.54
N ARG A 44 -8.83 -9.57 -17.19
CA ARG A 44 -10.01 -8.73 -17.44
C ARG A 44 -11.17 -9.52 -18.05
N ARG A 45 -12.37 -9.28 -17.52
CA ARG A 45 -13.62 -9.96 -17.92
C ARG A 45 -13.66 -11.47 -17.64
N ALA A 46 -12.64 -12.05 -17.00
CA ALA A 46 -12.72 -13.42 -16.52
C ALA A 46 -13.80 -13.52 -15.44
N ASN A 47 -14.59 -14.59 -15.48
CA ASN A 47 -15.68 -14.87 -14.56
C ASN A 47 -15.39 -16.12 -13.75
N ASN A 48 -16.16 -16.32 -12.68
CA ASN A 48 -16.05 -17.47 -11.78
C ASN A 48 -14.62 -17.69 -11.24
N MET A 49 -13.96 -16.59 -10.86
CA MET A 49 -12.59 -16.61 -10.39
C MET A 49 -12.55 -16.59 -8.86
N VAL A 50 -11.55 -17.28 -8.31
CA VAL A 50 -11.25 -17.28 -6.88
C VAL A 50 -9.79 -16.99 -6.60
N LEU A 51 -9.53 -16.51 -5.39
CA LEU A 51 -8.21 -16.36 -4.81
C LEU A 51 -7.99 -17.44 -3.76
N LEU A 52 -6.84 -18.08 -3.82
CA LEU A 52 -6.36 -18.95 -2.76
C LEU A 52 -5.48 -18.10 -1.87
N ASN A 53 -5.88 -17.92 -0.62
CA ASN A 53 -5.03 -17.34 0.39
C ASN A 53 -4.10 -18.44 0.92
N ILE A 54 -2.80 -18.29 0.70
CA ILE A 54 -1.80 -19.32 0.98
C ILE A 54 -0.96 -18.87 2.17
N ASP A 55 -0.88 -19.70 3.20
CA ASP A 55 0.05 -19.56 4.32
C ASP A 55 1.41 -20.14 3.93
N PRO A 56 2.45 -19.30 3.76
CA PRO A 56 3.78 -19.76 3.37
C PRO A 56 4.41 -20.75 4.35
N SER A 57 4.05 -20.69 5.64
CA SER A 57 4.64 -21.54 6.67
C SER A 57 4.17 -23.01 6.59
N LYS A 58 3.03 -23.24 5.95
CA LYS A 58 2.42 -24.57 5.72
C LYS A 58 2.74 -25.13 4.34
N LEU A 59 3.44 -24.36 3.51
CA LEU A 59 3.77 -24.75 2.15
C LEU A 59 4.88 -25.81 2.14
N THR A 60 4.64 -26.90 1.42
CA THR A 60 5.65 -27.96 1.24
C THR A 60 6.62 -27.67 0.10
N SER A 61 6.17 -26.93 -0.92
CA SER A 61 6.99 -26.46 -2.03
C SER A 61 7.79 -25.21 -1.68
N GLN A 62 8.90 -24.97 -2.38
CA GLN A 62 9.73 -23.78 -2.15
C GLN A 62 9.02 -22.51 -2.64
N LEU A 63 8.94 -21.50 -1.77
CA LEU A 63 8.52 -20.14 -2.12
C LEU A 63 9.75 -19.24 -2.29
N LYS A 64 9.82 -18.51 -3.41
CA LYS A 64 10.82 -17.44 -3.62
C LYS A 64 10.15 -16.15 -4.03
N PHE A 65 10.74 -15.03 -3.64
CA PHE A 65 10.38 -13.73 -4.17
C PHE A 65 11.39 -13.36 -5.24
N GLU A 66 10.93 -13.16 -6.48
CA GLU A 66 11.76 -12.88 -7.64
C GLU A 66 11.12 -11.76 -8.48
N PRO A 67 11.88 -11.03 -9.31
CA PRO A 67 11.30 -10.05 -10.23
C PRO A 67 10.30 -10.72 -11.19
N PRO A 68 9.35 -9.98 -11.77
CA PRO A 68 8.38 -10.55 -12.69
C PRO A 68 9.07 -11.20 -13.89
N ALA A 69 8.58 -12.37 -14.28
CA ALA A 69 8.96 -12.99 -15.53
C ALA A 69 8.36 -12.16 -16.69
N HIS A 70 9.19 -11.33 -17.33
CA HIS A 70 8.78 -10.58 -18.50
C HIS A 70 8.50 -11.53 -19.66
N LEU A 71 7.21 -11.70 -20.01
CA LEU A 71 6.77 -12.58 -21.11
C LEU A 71 7.35 -12.18 -22.48
N ASP A 72 7.77 -10.93 -22.64
CA ASP A 72 8.38 -10.40 -23.86
C ASP A 72 9.92 -10.54 -23.88
N GLY A 73 10.51 -11.14 -22.85
CA GLY A 73 11.97 -11.32 -22.72
C GLY A 73 12.73 -10.03 -22.41
N SER A 74 12.04 -8.95 -22.05
CA SER A 74 12.69 -7.71 -21.63
C SER A 74 13.53 -7.92 -20.36
N PRO A 75 14.68 -7.24 -20.25
CA PRO A 75 15.54 -7.38 -19.08
C PRO A 75 14.85 -6.81 -17.84
N THR A 76 15.03 -7.48 -16.70
CA THR A 76 14.59 -6.97 -15.41
C THR A 76 15.16 -5.58 -15.14
N LEU A 77 14.28 -4.61 -14.89
CA LEU A 77 14.66 -3.26 -14.51
C LEU A 77 15.07 -3.20 -13.03
N PRO A 78 15.97 -2.27 -12.64
CA PRO A 78 16.23 -1.98 -11.24
C PRO A 78 14.92 -1.60 -10.52
N HIS A 79 14.70 -2.17 -9.32
CA HIS A 79 13.56 -1.87 -8.45
C HIS A 79 12.18 -2.31 -8.95
N GLU A 80 12.10 -3.36 -9.76
CA GLU A 80 10.82 -4.00 -10.04
C GLU A 80 10.20 -4.63 -8.79
N PRO A 81 8.85 -4.62 -8.66
CA PRO A 81 8.18 -5.26 -7.54
C PRO A 81 8.42 -6.76 -7.57
N MET A 82 8.86 -7.33 -6.46
CA MET A 82 9.13 -8.77 -6.35
C MET A 82 7.81 -9.54 -6.23
N PHE A 83 7.66 -10.60 -7.01
CA PHE A 83 6.50 -11.49 -6.99
C PHE A 83 6.83 -12.81 -6.29
N PRO A 84 5.90 -13.36 -5.50
CA PRO A 84 6.05 -14.70 -4.95
C PRO A 84 5.87 -15.76 -6.06
N HIS A 85 6.81 -16.69 -6.14
CA HIS A 85 6.81 -17.86 -7.02
C HIS A 85 6.91 -19.15 -6.20
N ILE A 86 5.97 -20.08 -6.42
CA ILE A 86 5.94 -21.38 -5.75
C ILE A 86 6.47 -22.45 -6.70
N TYR A 87 7.62 -23.03 -6.38
CA TYR A 87 8.29 -24.04 -7.19
C TYR A 87 7.76 -25.44 -6.88
N GLY A 88 6.58 -25.75 -7.43
CA GLY A 88 5.96 -27.07 -7.32
C GLY A 88 4.46 -27.02 -7.06
N ALA A 89 3.95 -28.07 -6.43
CA ALA A 89 2.54 -28.19 -6.07
C ALA A 89 2.21 -27.35 -4.83
N ILE A 90 1.03 -26.75 -4.80
CA ILE A 90 0.46 -26.10 -3.63
C ILE A 90 -0.39 -27.15 -2.90
N ASN A 91 0.07 -27.60 -1.73
CA ASN A 91 -0.68 -28.52 -0.87
C ASN A 91 -1.91 -27.83 -0.26
N LEU A 92 -3.03 -28.55 -0.12
CA LEU A 92 -4.30 -27.95 0.34
C LEU A 92 -4.21 -27.40 1.76
N ASP A 93 -3.41 -28.01 2.65
CA ASP A 93 -3.21 -27.51 4.02
C ASP A 93 -2.59 -26.11 4.09
N ALA A 94 -1.89 -25.69 3.04
CA ALA A 94 -1.37 -24.33 2.93
C ALA A 94 -2.42 -23.32 2.48
N VAL A 95 -3.56 -23.75 1.94
CA VAL A 95 -4.67 -22.87 1.54
C VAL A 95 -5.55 -22.62 2.75
N ILE A 96 -5.38 -21.44 3.37
CA ILE A 96 -6.07 -21.06 4.60
C ILE A 96 -7.41 -20.38 4.37
N ASP A 97 -7.63 -19.86 3.17
CA ASP A 97 -8.91 -19.28 2.76
C ASP A 97 -9.08 -19.34 1.25
N VAL A 98 -10.33 -19.34 0.80
CA VAL A 98 -10.71 -19.31 -0.61
C VAL A 98 -11.74 -18.20 -0.80
N ILE A 99 -11.30 -17.14 -1.45
CA ILE A 99 -12.06 -15.89 -1.56
C ILE A 99 -12.65 -15.80 -2.97
N ASP A 100 -13.96 -15.59 -3.05
CA ASP A 100 -14.62 -15.27 -4.31
C ASP A 100 -14.11 -13.93 -4.84
N PHE A 101 -13.71 -13.91 -6.11
CA PHE A 101 -13.10 -12.74 -6.72
C PHE A 101 -13.79 -12.42 -8.05
N PRO A 102 -15.05 -11.96 -7.99
CA PRO A 102 -15.84 -11.69 -9.17
C PRO A 102 -15.30 -10.46 -9.92
N CYS A 103 -15.36 -10.54 -11.24
CA CYS A 103 -15.12 -9.37 -12.09
C CYS A 103 -16.37 -8.48 -12.08
N GLY A 104 -16.19 -7.19 -11.85
CA GLY A 104 -17.27 -6.20 -11.83
C GLY A 104 -17.88 -5.94 -13.21
N PRO A 105 -19.01 -5.21 -13.29
CA PRO A 105 -19.73 -4.95 -14.54
C PRO A 105 -18.90 -4.23 -15.62
N ASN A 106 -17.88 -3.47 -15.23
CA ASN A 106 -16.95 -2.77 -16.12
C ASN A 106 -15.79 -3.67 -16.62
N GLY A 107 -15.78 -4.95 -16.24
CA GLY A 107 -14.72 -5.90 -16.58
C GLY A 107 -13.44 -5.72 -15.76
N GLN A 108 -13.51 -5.08 -14.58
CA GLN A 108 -12.40 -4.91 -13.64
C GLN A 108 -12.65 -5.64 -12.31
N PHE A 109 -11.56 -6.02 -11.65
CA PHE A 109 -11.55 -6.57 -10.29
C PHE A 109 -11.26 -5.45 -9.28
N SER A 110 -11.83 -5.59 -8.09
CA SER A 110 -11.61 -4.74 -6.92
C SER A 110 -11.14 -5.61 -5.75
N ALA A 111 -10.31 -5.06 -4.86
CA ALA A 111 -9.81 -5.81 -3.70
C ALA A 111 -10.98 -6.43 -2.90
N PRO A 112 -10.96 -7.75 -2.64
CA PRO A 112 -11.98 -8.37 -1.81
C PRO A 112 -11.76 -7.95 -0.35
N PRO A 113 -12.82 -7.62 0.40
CA PRO A 113 -12.71 -7.19 1.80
C PRO A 113 -11.91 -8.15 2.68
N GLN A 114 -11.99 -9.46 2.40
CA GLN A 114 -11.35 -10.55 3.13
C GLN A 114 -9.82 -10.56 3.04
N LEU A 115 -9.23 -9.92 2.03
CA LEU A 115 -7.78 -9.90 1.92
C LEU A 115 -7.10 -8.94 2.88
N SER A 116 -7.84 -8.03 3.54
CA SER A 116 -7.29 -6.95 4.37
C SER A 116 -6.41 -7.48 5.51
N THR A 117 -5.11 -7.67 5.28
CA THR A 117 -4.14 -8.01 6.34
C THR A 117 -3.94 -6.87 7.32
N PHE A 118 -4.39 -5.68 6.94
CA PHE A 118 -4.49 -4.50 7.76
C PHE A 118 -5.64 -3.60 7.34
N SER A 119 -6.10 -2.76 8.26
CA SER A 119 -7.10 -1.73 8.03
C SER A 119 -6.45 -0.35 8.15
N VAL A 120 -6.99 0.64 7.43
CA VAL A 120 -6.62 2.05 7.60
C VAL A 120 -7.77 2.77 8.30
N VAL A 121 -7.46 3.42 9.42
CA VAL A 121 -8.42 4.18 10.22
C VAL A 121 -7.89 5.57 10.52
N ASN A 122 -8.77 6.54 10.72
CA ASN A 122 -8.39 7.81 11.31
C ASN A 122 -7.92 7.55 12.76
N ILE A 123 -6.74 8.06 13.11
CA ILE A 123 -6.10 7.80 14.41
C ILE A 123 -6.94 8.33 15.59
N ALA A 124 -7.81 9.31 15.38
CA ALA A 124 -8.73 9.80 16.40
C ALA A 124 -9.67 8.70 16.92
N HIS A 125 -9.92 7.66 16.12
CA HIS A 125 -10.71 6.49 16.52
C HIS A 125 -9.89 5.39 17.19
N ALA A 126 -8.59 5.58 17.37
CA ALA A 126 -7.66 4.61 17.95
C ALA A 126 -6.71 5.28 18.98
N PRO A 127 -7.24 5.84 20.08
CA PRO A 127 -6.46 6.64 21.03
C PRO A 127 -5.33 5.90 21.74
N HIS A 128 -5.42 4.58 21.85
CA HIS A 128 -4.37 3.74 22.41
C HIS A 128 -3.09 3.73 21.55
N HIS A 129 -3.17 4.11 20.27
CA HIS A 129 -2.01 4.23 19.38
C HIS A 129 -1.32 5.59 19.42
N TRP A 130 -1.91 6.64 20.02
CA TRP A 130 -1.40 8.01 19.96
C TRP A 130 0.02 8.14 20.49
N GLN A 131 0.27 7.59 21.69
CA GLN A 131 1.58 7.64 22.32
C GLN A 131 2.64 7.00 21.43
N ARG A 132 2.36 5.80 20.92
CA ARG A 132 3.32 5.06 20.10
C ARG A 132 3.57 5.76 18.76
N ALA A 133 2.52 6.25 18.12
CA ALA A 133 2.62 6.99 16.87
C ALA A 133 3.45 8.27 17.05
N ALA A 134 3.26 8.98 18.17
CA ALA A 134 3.97 10.23 18.45
C ALA A 134 5.47 10.01 18.67
N GLU A 135 5.84 8.96 19.40
CA GLU A 135 7.25 8.55 19.57
C GLU A 135 7.92 8.21 18.23
N LEU A 136 7.21 7.51 17.35
CA LEU A 136 7.69 7.17 16.01
C LEU A 136 7.88 8.44 15.16
N SER A 137 6.93 9.37 15.17
CA SER A 137 7.03 10.61 14.40
C SER A 137 8.17 11.50 14.86
N VAL A 138 8.36 11.69 16.17
CA VAL A 138 9.54 12.43 16.68
C VAL A 138 10.82 11.78 16.21
N THR A 139 10.89 10.44 16.25
CA THR A 139 12.08 9.70 15.84
C THR A 139 12.38 9.89 14.35
N GLU A 140 11.37 9.73 13.50
CA GLU A 140 11.52 9.82 12.04
C GLU A 140 11.86 11.24 11.59
N TRP A 141 11.14 12.23 12.13
CA TRP A 141 11.17 13.59 11.63
C TRP A 141 12.19 14.49 12.36
N LYS A 142 12.91 14.00 13.38
CA LYS A 142 13.84 14.78 14.20
C LYS A 142 14.85 15.62 13.42
N LYS A 143 15.32 15.09 12.28
CA LYS A 143 16.29 15.77 11.41
C LYS A 143 15.71 17.02 10.73
N TYR A 144 14.40 17.03 10.48
CA TYR A 144 13.70 18.16 9.85
C TYR A 144 13.04 19.05 10.89
N PHE A 145 12.48 18.49 11.97
CA PHE A 145 11.79 19.26 12.99
C PHE A 145 12.43 18.98 14.37
N PRO A 146 13.61 19.55 14.65
CA PRO A 146 14.37 19.22 15.86
C PRO A 146 13.68 19.69 17.15
N ASN A 147 12.78 20.65 17.05
CA ASN A 147 12.02 21.19 18.20
C ASN A 147 10.76 20.39 18.50
N ASP A 148 10.32 19.51 17.59
CA ASP A 148 9.13 18.69 17.83
C ASP A 148 9.36 17.72 18.99
N THR A 149 8.29 17.52 19.74
CA THR A 149 8.25 16.66 20.91
C THR A 149 7.17 15.59 20.75
N VAL A 150 7.19 14.58 21.61
CA VAL A 150 6.13 13.57 21.62
C VAL A 150 4.79 14.23 21.87
N GLN A 151 4.74 15.27 22.72
CA GLN A 151 3.52 16.02 22.98
C GLN A 151 2.99 16.74 21.73
N THR A 152 3.88 17.30 20.90
CA THR A 152 3.52 17.96 19.63
C THR A 152 2.67 17.03 18.75
N TYR A 153 3.15 15.80 18.50
CA TYR A 153 2.42 14.82 17.69
C TYR A 153 1.25 14.19 18.44
N PHE A 154 1.35 14.01 19.76
CA PHE A 154 0.25 13.50 20.58
C PHE A 154 -0.97 14.44 20.48
N ASP A 155 -0.74 15.75 20.57
CA ASP A 155 -1.79 16.76 20.44
C ASP A 155 -2.36 16.76 19.01
N LEU A 156 -1.51 16.66 17.98
CA LEU A 156 -1.95 16.51 16.58
C LEU A 156 -2.90 15.31 16.40
N TYR A 157 -2.61 14.16 17.01
CA TYR A 157 -3.42 12.95 16.88
C TYR A 157 -4.67 12.96 17.75
N GLY A 158 -4.64 13.72 18.85
CA GLY A 158 -5.75 13.84 19.78
C GLY A 158 -6.90 14.70 19.29
N LEU A 159 -6.70 15.47 18.22
CA LEU A 159 -7.65 16.44 17.73
C LEU A 159 -8.48 15.89 16.57
N THR A 160 -9.78 16.18 16.58
CA THR A 160 -10.76 15.70 15.60
C THR A 160 -10.72 16.52 14.30
N GLY A 161 -9.56 16.62 13.67
CA GLY A 161 -9.42 17.28 12.36
C GLY A 161 -8.87 18.70 12.38
N GLN A 162 -8.48 19.26 13.54
CA GLN A 162 -7.88 20.59 13.64
C GLN A 162 -6.69 20.60 14.60
N TYR A 163 -5.53 21.11 14.17
CA TYR A 163 -4.36 21.34 15.00
C TYR A 163 -3.84 22.75 14.76
N ALA A 164 -3.64 23.54 15.81
CA ALA A 164 -3.16 24.93 15.71
C ALA A 164 -3.94 25.80 14.69
N GLU A 165 -5.28 25.69 14.66
CA GLU A 165 -6.18 26.38 13.70
C GLU A 165 -6.12 25.86 12.24
N HIS A 166 -5.27 24.87 11.97
CA HIS A 166 -5.09 24.21 10.69
C HIS A 166 -5.82 22.86 10.64
N PHE A 167 -6.31 22.47 9.47
CA PHE A 167 -6.88 21.14 9.27
C PHE A 167 -5.79 20.08 9.30
N ALA A 168 -6.01 19.01 10.08
CA ALA A 168 -5.11 17.87 10.12
C ALA A 168 -5.86 16.57 10.44
N GLU A 169 -5.80 15.58 9.55
CA GLU A 169 -6.31 14.24 9.76
C GLU A 169 -5.20 13.21 9.56
N THR A 170 -4.83 12.50 10.63
CA THR A 170 -3.85 11.41 10.56
C THR A 170 -4.54 10.06 10.46
N TYR A 171 -4.04 9.23 9.55
CA TYR A 171 -4.51 7.88 9.30
C TYR A 171 -3.43 6.87 9.65
N ILE A 172 -3.80 5.81 10.34
CA ILE A 172 -2.90 4.71 10.70
C ILE A 172 -3.33 3.41 10.03
N ALA A 173 -2.34 2.60 9.65
CA ALA A 173 -2.54 1.23 9.22
C ALA A 173 -2.33 0.28 10.41
N MET A 174 -3.27 -0.62 10.66
CA MET A 174 -3.22 -1.58 11.77
C MET A 174 -3.50 -3.00 11.28
N ASN A 175 -2.71 -3.98 11.70
CA ASN A 175 -3.02 -5.38 11.39
C ASN A 175 -4.16 -5.92 12.28
N ILE A 176 -4.54 -7.18 12.04
CA ILE A 176 -5.59 -7.89 12.81
C ILE A 176 -5.29 -8.04 14.31
N ASN A 177 -4.03 -7.89 14.72
CA ASN A 177 -3.59 -7.96 16.11
C ASN A 177 -3.53 -6.57 16.75
N ASP A 178 -4.07 -5.54 16.09
CA ASP A 178 -4.04 -4.15 16.53
C ASP A 178 -2.61 -3.60 16.66
N GLU A 179 -1.68 -4.08 15.83
CA GLU A 179 -0.32 -3.55 15.76
C GLU A 179 -0.25 -2.45 14.69
N LEU A 180 0.29 -1.28 15.07
CA LEU A 180 0.56 -0.17 14.17
C LEU A 180 1.59 -0.56 13.12
N LEU A 181 1.28 -0.34 11.84
CA LEU A 181 2.15 -0.70 10.70
C LEU A 181 2.71 0.53 9.98
N GLY A 182 2.05 1.67 10.09
CA GLY A 182 2.42 2.91 9.42
C GLY A 182 1.37 4.00 9.59
N MET A 183 1.68 5.21 9.13
CA MET A 183 0.79 6.36 9.18
C MET A 183 1.00 7.32 8.00
N ALA A 184 0.00 8.14 7.72
CA ALA A 184 0.07 9.27 6.79
C ALA A 184 -0.94 10.33 7.24
N THR A 185 -0.63 11.60 6.97
CA THR A 185 -1.46 12.72 7.42
C THR A 185 -1.91 13.55 6.21
N LEU A 186 -3.17 13.99 6.24
CA LEU A 186 -3.68 15.03 5.36
C LEU A 186 -3.72 16.34 6.15
N VAL A 187 -3.00 17.36 5.69
CA VAL A 187 -3.00 18.70 6.30
C VAL A 187 -3.37 19.76 5.28
N ASP A 188 -3.94 20.89 5.68
CA ASP A 188 -4.14 22.04 4.78
C ASP A 188 -2.83 22.82 4.55
N ASP A 189 -1.99 22.92 5.58
CA ASP A 189 -0.65 23.50 5.53
C ASP A 189 0.36 22.56 6.20
N ASP A 190 1.43 22.20 5.49
CA ASP A 190 2.52 21.35 6.01
C ASP A 190 3.74 22.20 6.45
N GLU A 191 3.53 23.50 6.62
CA GLU A 191 4.50 24.49 7.10
C GLU A 191 5.80 24.53 6.27
N LEU A 192 5.73 24.16 4.99
CA LEU A 192 6.88 24.20 4.09
C LEU A 192 7.30 25.67 3.88
N PRO A 193 8.55 26.07 4.22
CA PRO A 193 8.99 27.45 4.08
C PRO A 193 8.88 27.94 2.63
N GLU A 194 8.39 29.17 2.45
CA GLU A 194 8.21 29.82 1.15
C GLU A 194 7.29 29.06 0.18
N SER A 195 6.42 28.20 0.73
CA SER A 195 5.37 27.53 -0.03
C SER A 195 4.38 28.53 -0.63
N ASN A 196 4.04 28.32 -1.90
CA ASN A 196 2.97 29.04 -2.59
C ASN A 196 1.84 28.08 -3.04
N GLU A 197 2.00 26.79 -2.80
CA GLU A 197 1.02 25.78 -3.13
C GLU A 197 -0.20 25.93 -2.20
N PRO A 198 -1.44 25.89 -2.73
CA PRO A 198 -2.65 26.17 -1.95
C PRO A 198 -3.05 25.06 -0.98
N GLY A 199 -2.28 23.96 -0.90
CA GLY A 199 -2.68 22.75 -0.22
C GLY A 199 -3.87 22.03 -0.88
N PRO A 200 -4.36 20.94 -0.28
CA PRO A 200 -3.82 20.30 0.92
C PRO A 200 -2.58 19.47 0.61
N TRP A 201 -1.95 18.94 1.65
CA TRP A 201 -0.71 18.18 1.61
C TRP A 201 -0.89 16.76 2.13
N LEU A 202 -0.29 15.80 1.42
CA LEU A 202 0.05 14.49 1.95
C LEU A 202 1.36 14.62 2.72
N ALA A 203 1.26 14.56 4.05
CA ALA A 203 2.35 14.74 4.98
C ALA A 203 2.64 13.46 5.79
N ALA A 204 3.78 13.45 6.47
CA ALA A 204 4.14 12.46 7.50
C ALA A 204 3.95 10.97 7.11
N VAL A 205 4.20 10.61 5.85
CA VAL A 205 4.07 9.21 5.40
C VAL A 205 5.20 8.37 5.99
N LEU A 206 4.85 7.43 6.87
CA LEU A 206 5.77 6.51 7.53
C LEU A 206 5.27 5.07 7.44
N THR A 207 6.15 4.13 7.10
CA THR A 207 5.92 2.69 7.22
C THR A 207 7.00 2.07 8.09
N LEU A 208 6.60 1.25 9.07
CA LEU A 208 7.55 0.62 9.98
C LEU A 208 8.44 -0.42 9.27
N PRO A 209 9.71 -0.61 9.71
CA PRO A 209 10.64 -1.51 9.04
C PRO A 209 10.15 -2.95 8.90
N SER A 210 9.40 -3.47 9.88
CA SER A 210 8.81 -4.82 9.88
C SER A 210 7.73 -5.02 8.83
N THR A 211 7.27 -3.95 8.16
CA THR A 211 6.12 -3.96 7.23
C THR A 211 6.47 -3.41 5.86
N ARG A 212 7.75 -3.05 5.63
CA ARG A 212 8.24 -2.63 4.31
C ARG A 212 8.01 -3.77 3.32
N HIS A 213 7.51 -3.42 2.13
CA HIS A 213 7.13 -4.31 1.02
C HIS A 213 5.72 -4.96 1.07
N ASN A 214 4.91 -4.68 2.09
CA ASN A 214 3.51 -5.15 2.16
C ASN A 214 2.51 -4.04 1.82
N GLY A 215 2.80 -3.16 0.86
CA GLY A 215 1.85 -2.16 0.34
C GLY A 215 1.25 -1.13 1.30
N VAL A 216 1.50 -1.19 2.61
CA VAL A 216 0.98 -0.28 3.65
C VAL A 216 1.10 1.19 3.24
N GLY A 217 2.28 1.62 2.81
CA GLY A 217 2.50 3.00 2.36
C GLY A 217 1.65 3.38 1.15
N SER A 218 1.45 2.46 0.19
CA SER A 218 0.57 2.74 -0.96
C SER A 218 -0.89 2.86 -0.52
N THR A 219 -1.35 2.01 0.38
CA THR A 219 -2.73 2.05 0.90
C THR A 219 -2.99 3.31 1.71
N LEU A 220 -2.06 3.73 2.57
CA LEU A 220 -2.15 4.98 3.33
C LEU A 220 -2.22 6.19 2.40
N VAL A 221 -1.33 6.27 1.41
CA VAL A 221 -1.35 7.36 0.41
C VAL A 221 -2.66 7.38 -0.35
N GLN A 222 -3.15 6.22 -0.81
CA GLN A 222 -4.44 6.13 -1.50
C GLN A 222 -5.60 6.57 -0.61
N HIS A 223 -5.59 6.20 0.69
CA HIS A 223 -6.62 6.62 1.64
C HIS A 223 -6.66 8.15 1.77
N VAL A 224 -5.49 8.78 1.94
CA VAL A 224 -5.37 10.25 2.01
C VAL A 224 -5.85 10.90 0.71
N VAL A 225 -5.49 10.36 -0.45
CA VAL A 225 -5.96 10.82 -1.77
C VAL A 225 -7.50 10.75 -1.86
N GLN A 226 -8.10 9.63 -1.45
CA GLN A 226 -9.56 9.48 -1.44
C GLN A 226 -10.22 10.46 -0.48
N ARG A 227 -9.62 10.69 0.69
CA ARG A 227 -10.11 11.68 1.64
C ARG A 227 -10.08 13.09 1.06
N ALA A 228 -8.99 13.49 0.39
CA ALA A 228 -8.89 14.79 -0.27
C ALA A 228 -9.97 14.97 -1.36
N ILE A 229 -10.25 13.92 -2.15
CA ILE A 229 -11.35 13.91 -3.13
C ILE A 229 -12.72 14.10 -2.44
N GLN A 230 -12.96 13.38 -1.33
CA GLN A 230 -14.22 13.49 -0.57
C GLN A 230 -14.44 14.88 0.03
N LEU A 231 -13.35 15.58 0.40
CA LEU A 231 -13.39 16.95 0.87
C LEU A 231 -13.53 17.98 -0.27
N GLY A 232 -13.54 17.52 -1.53
CA GLY A 232 -13.77 18.36 -2.71
C GLY A 232 -12.51 19.02 -3.29
N HIS A 233 -11.32 18.57 -2.91
CA HIS A 233 -10.08 19.09 -3.47
C HIS A 233 -9.83 18.56 -4.89
N SER A 234 -9.27 19.41 -5.75
CA SER A 234 -8.96 19.08 -7.15
C SER A 234 -7.48 18.70 -7.38
N GLU A 235 -6.65 18.88 -6.36
CA GLU A 235 -5.24 18.53 -6.36
C GLU A 235 -4.75 18.25 -4.95
N LEU A 236 -3.60 17.58 -4.85
CA LEU A 236 -2.91 17.26 -3.61
C LEU A 236 -1.41 17.48 -3.81
N PHE A 237 -0.73 17.98 -2.77
CA PHE A 237 0.70 18.26 -2.81
C PHE A 237 1.47 17.38 -1.83
N LEU A 238 2.76 17.20 -2.07
CA LEU A 238 3.71 16.62 -1.12
C LEU A 238 5.11 17.16 -1.42
N TYR A 239 6.05 16.95 -0.53
CA TYR A 239 7.47 17.07 -0.85
C TYR A 239 8.25 15.86 -0.34
N THR A 240 9.31 15.49 -1.03
CA THR A 240 10.15 14.33 -0.67
C THR A 240 11.61 14.58 -1.03
N SER A 241 12.54 14.11 -0.20
CA SER A 241 13.98 14.18 -0.48
C SER A 241 14.48 12.99 -1.29
N ASP A 242 13.82 11.84 -1.24
CA ASP A 242 14.36 10.57 -1.76
C ASP A 242 13.34 9.57 -2.34
N GLN A 243 12.04 9.91 -2.41
CA GLN A 243 10.99 9.02 -2.94
C GLN A 243 10.35 9.49 -4.25
N GLN A 244 11.00 10.40 -4.99
CA GLN A 244 10.45 11.03 -6.20
C GLN A 244 9.97 9.98 -7.23
N GLU A 245 10.78 8.97 -7.52
CA GLU A 245 10.44 7.92 -8.50
C GLU A 245 9.23 7.07 -8.05
N TRP A 246 9.11 6.82 -6.74
CA TRP A 246 8.01 6.03 -6.19
C TRP A 246 6.68 6.76 -6.34
N TYR A 247 6.66 8.06 -6.06
CA TYR A 247 5.49 8.91 -6.26
C TYR A 247 5.18 9.13 -7.74
N ALA A 248 6.20 9.31 -8.60
CA ALA A 248 6.01 9.47 -10.04
C ALA A 248 5.30 8.26 -10.67
N LYS A 249 5.66 7.03 -10.26
CA LYS A 249 4.96 5.79 -10.68
C LYS A 249 3.48 5.75 -10.28
N LYS A 250 3.04 6.59 -9.34
CA LYS A 250 1.66 6.72 -8.87
C LYS A 250 0.95 7.95 -9.42
N GLY A 251 1.52 8.61 -10.42
CA GLY A 251 0.91 9.75 -11.12
C GLY A 251 1.22 11.12 -10.51
N TRP A 252 2.09 11.20 -9.50
CA TRP A 252 2.56 12.48 -8.96
C TRP A 252 3.54 13.13 -9.93
N LEU A 253 3.40 14.43 -10.13
CA LEU A 253 4.21 15.21 -11.05
C LEU A 253 5.17 16.09 -10.25
N PRO A 254 6.50 16.04 -10.47
CA PRO A 254 7.41 16.99 -9.85
C PRO A 254 7.12 18.40 -10.39
N ILE A 255 7.05 19.40 -9.49
CA ILE A 255 6.74 20.79 -9.86
C ILE A 255 7.89 21.77 -9.60
N ARG A 256 8.63 21.61 -8.49
CA ARG A 256 9.80 22.42 -8.18
C ARG A 256 10.69 21.75 -7.14
N GLU A 257 11.95 22.16 -7.10
CA GLU A 257 12.87 21.84 -6.01
C GLU A 257 12.76 22.90 -4.89
N THR A 258 13.00 22.47 -3.65
CA THR A 258 12.95 23.33 -2.48
C THR A 258 13.91 22.83 -1.40
N PRO A 259 14.66 23.71 -0.71
CA PRO A 259 15.41 23.31 0.47
C PRO A 259 14.48 23.28 1.70
N LEU A 260 14.65 22.28 2.57
CA LEU A 260 14.10 22.26 3.92
C LEU A 260 15.23 21.86 4.87
N ASN A 261 15.61 22.79 5.76
CA ASN A 261 16.73 22.62 6.70
C ASN A 261 18.03 22.13 6.05
N GLY A 262 18.36 22.72 4.89
CA GLY A 262 19.57 22.40 4.13
C GLY A 262 19.52 21.11 3.32
N ILE A 263 18.38 20.41 3.31
CA ILE A 263 18.16 19.19 2.55
C ILE A 263 17.29 19.52 1.34
N ALA A 264 17.73 19.13 0.14
CA ALA A 264 16.95 19.29 -1.08
C ALA A 264 15.74 18.34 -1.07
N HIS A 265 14.57 18.89 -1.38
CA HIS A 265 13.33 18.17 -1.58
C HIS A 265 12.70 18.58 -2.90
N THR A 266 11.98 17.65 -3.51
CA THR A 266 11.15 17.93 -4.68
C THR A 266 9.71 18.06 -4.20
N VAL A 267 9.08 19.20 -4.47
CA VAL A 267 7.63 19.35 -4.33
C VAL A 267 6.97 18.64 -5.52
N MET A 268 5.96 17.82 -5.24
CA MET A 268 5.21 17.06 -6.23
C MET A 268 3.71 17.33 -6.09
N ARG A 269 2.99 17.20 -7.20
CA ARG A 269 1.56 17.47 -7.31
C ARG A 269 0.82 16.28 -7.91
N LEU A 270 -0.31 15.92 -7.33
CA LEU A 270 -1.23 14.93 -7.88
C LEU A 270 -2.54 15.62 -8.28
N PRO A 271 -2.86 15.68 -9.58
CA PRO A 271 -4.19 16.10 -10.04
C PRO A 271 -5.24 15.07 -9.61
N LEU A 272 -6.26 15.50 -8.87
CA LEU A 272 -7.37 14.67 -8.42
C LEU A 272 -8.50 14.83 -9.45
N ARG A 273 -8.74 13.78 -10.25
CA ARG A 273 -9.86 13.79 -11.21
C ARG A 273 -11.17 13.66 -10.43
N SER A 274 -12.10 14.58 -10.71
CA SER A 274 -13.51 14.47 -10.32
C SER A 274 -14.25 13.44 -11.16
#